data_AF-A0A1V5S324-F1
#
_entry.id   AF-A0A1V5S324-F1
#
_cell.length_a   1.000
_cell.length_b   1.000
_cell.length_c   1.000
_cell.angle_alpha   90.00
_cell.angle_beta   90.00
_cell.angle_gamma   90.00
#
_symmetry.space_group_name_H-M   'P 1'
#
loop_
_entity.id
_entity.type
_entity.pdbx_description
1 polymer ?
#
loop_
_entity_poly.entity_id
_entity_poly.type
_entity_poly.pdbx_seq_one_letter_code
_entity_poly.pdbx_strand_id
1 'polypeptide(L)'
;MFKVKINSAQTVYCNLTSDGNNTFTGQSTGLTLLSGLYDAVTVDGVMVVYPYLYTSEFTTETITEFIHIHTGTPALDTSVKTVLISPGINNTSPYTYYAQFSDHLVLQQILELESAYRNQLVDSRKLELDKAYHRYVEDPDGTRKLINDNLERRKKAFPDMDPEGWGEPSATEYLIKYLDDYGENNGLVKVSDYLSDKTNRTYWKDFIQNRD
;
A
#
# COMPACT_ATOMS: atom_id res chain seq x y z
N MET A 1 1.55 -28.84 1.27
CA MET A 1 0.24 -29.12 0.63
C MET A 1 -0.84 -28.82 1.64
N PHE A 2 -1.81 -27.99 1.27
CA PHE A 2 -2.96 -27.63 2.08
C PHE A 2 -4.19 -28.43 1.65
N LYS A 3 -5.03 -28.77 2.64
CA LYS A 3 -6.37 -29.29 2.44
C LYS A 3 -7.29 -28.61 3.44
N VAL A 4 -8.27 -27.88 2.94
CA VAL A 4 -9.11 -26.97 3.73
C VAL A 4 -10.57 -27.32 3.50
N LYS A 5 -11.34 -27.45 4.57
CA LYS A 5 -12.79 -27.62 4.50
C LYS A 5 -13.44 -26.66 5.49
N ILE A 6 -14.33 -25.81 4.99
CA ILE A 6 -14.98 -24.79 5.81
C ILE A 6 -16.47 -25.10 5.84
N ASN A 7 -16.99 -25.29 7.06
CA ASN A 7 -18.42 -25.46 7.25
C ASN A 7 -19.08 -24.09 7.39
N SER A 8 -19.57 -23.57 6.28
CA SER A 8 -20.28 -22.28 6.20
C SER A 8 -21.45 -22.40 5.24
N ALA A 9 -22.53 -21.70 5.55
CA ALA A 9 -23.66 -21.52 4.63
C ALA A 9 -23.36 -20.49 3.53
N GLN A 10 -22.31 -19.67 3.70
CA GLN A 10 -21.84 -18.72 2.70
C GLN A 10 -20.77 -19.35 1.80
N THR A 11 -20.66 -18.86 0.57
CA THR A 11 -19.54 -19.15 -0.31
C THR A 11 -18.26 -18.60 0.31
N VAL A 12 -17.22 -19.44 0.33
CA VAL A 12 -15.86 -19.01 0.67
C VAL A 12 -15.03 -19.01 -0.61
N TYR A 13 -14.29 -17.93 -0.83
CA TYR A 13 -13.30 -17.81 -1.88
C TYR A 13 -11.91 -18.12 -1.29
N CYS A 14 -11.09 -18.80 -2.08
CA CYS A 14 -9.78 -19.28 -1.68
C CYS A 14 -8.82 -19.20 -2.85
N ASN A 15 -7.52 -19.05 -2.59
CA ASN A 15 -6.48 -19.16 -3.62
C ASN A 15 -6.31 -20.59 -4.15
N LEU A 16 -6.69 -21.60 -3.38
CA LEU A 16 -6.55 -23.00 -3.75
C LEU A 16 -7.72 -23.46 -4.63
N THR A 17 -7.48 -24.51 -5.43
CA THR A 17 -8.50 -25.14 -6.26
C THR A 17 -9.67 -25.63 -5.42
N SER A 18 -10.89 -25.26 -5.82
CA SER A 18 -12.13 -25.69 -5.18
C SER A 18 -12.54 -27.09 -5.65
N ASP A 19 -12.81 -27.98 -4.69
CA ASP A 19 -13.41 -29.29 -4.90
C ASP A 19 -14.94 -29.25 -4.66
N GLY A 20 -15.52 -28.06 -4.52
CA GLY A 20 -16.92 -27.82 -4.16
C GLY A 20 -17.19 -27.86 -2.65
N ASN A 21 -18.37 -27.40 -2.24
CA ASN A 21 -18.80 -27.37 -0.83
C ASN A 21 -17.77 -26.73 0.12
N ASN A 22 -17.20 -25.58 -0.26
CA ASN A 22 -16.14 -24.88 0.49
C ASN A 22 -14.98 -25.80 0.90
N THR A 23 -14.62 -26.75 0.03
CA THR A 23 -13.46 -27.63 0.16
C THR A 23 -12.42 -27.23 -0.87
N PHE A 24 -11.18 -27.06 -0.43
CA PHE A 24 -10.09 -26.60 -1.28
C PHE A 24 -8.81 -27.41 -1.04
N THR A 25 -8.07 -27.67 -2.11
CA THR A 25 -6.84 -28.46 -2.06
C THR A 25 -5.78 -27.84 -2.99
N GLY A 26 -4.53 -27.76 -2.53
CA GLY A 26 -3.43 -27.29 -3.37
C GLY A 26 -2.10 -27.11 -2.66
N GLN A 27 -1.12 -26.59 -3.38
CA GLN A 27 0.18 -26.19 -2.82
C GLN A 27 0.31 -24.68 -2.92
N SER A 28 0.69 -24.04 -1.81
CA SER A 28 0.96 -22.62 -1.75
C SER A 28 1.94 -22.34 -0.60
N THR A 29 2.58 -21.18 -0.63
CA THR A 29 3.31 -20.61 0.52
C THR A 29 2.40 -19.87 1.51
N GLY A 30 1.13 -19.67 1.17
CA GLY A 30 0.13 -19.02 2.03
C GLY A 30 -1.28 -19.55 1.79
N LEU A 31 -2.20 -19.21 2.70
CA LEU A 31 -3.62 -19.53 2.55
C LEU A 31 -4.42 -18.28 2.85
N THR A 32 -5.25 -17.86 1.90
CA THR A 32 -6.17 -16.74 2.06
C THR A 32 -7.59 -17.20 1.82
N LEU A 33 -8.49 -16.86 2.73
CA LEU A 33 -9.91 -17.21 2.70
C LEU A 33 -10.73 -15.94 2.85
N LEU A 34 -11.64 -15.68 1.91
CA LEU A 34 -12.58 -14.56 1.96
C LEU A 34 -14.02 -15.08 1.91
N SER A 35 -14.91 -14.54 2.73
CA SER A 35 -16.33 -14.91 2.79
C SER A 35 -17.16 -13.67 3.08
N GLY A 36 -18.42 -13.66 2.68
CA GLY A 36 -19.35 -12.55 2.89
C GLY A 36 -19.75 -11.89 1.59
N LEU A 37 -19.74 -10.55 1.56
CA LEU A 37 -20.09 -9.75 0.39
C LEU A 37 -18.92 -9.71 -0.60
N TYR A 38 -18.65 -10.85 -1.23
CA TYR A 38 -17.63 -11.01 -2.24
C TYR A 38 -18.20 -11.67 -3.49
N ASP A 39 -17.66 -11.26 -4.62
CA ASP A 39 -17.88 -11.90 -5.91
C ASP A 39 -16.53 -12.19 -6.57
N ALA A 40 -16.54 -12.97 -7.64
CA ALA A 40 -15.33 -13.31 -8.37
C ALA A 40 -15.55 -13.31 -9.88
N VAL A 41 -14.53 -12.81 -10.60
CA VAL A 41 -14.45 -12.89 -12.06
C VAL A 41 -13.14 -13.55 -12.44
N THR A 42 -13.13 -14.34 -13.51
CA THR A 42 -11.91 -14.92 -14.07
C THR A 42 -11.58 -14.24 -15.38
N VAL A 43 -10.36 -13.70 -15.48
CA VAL A 43 -9.82 -13.05 -16.68
C VAL A 43 -8.50 -13.76 -17.00
N ASP A 44 -8.37 -14.29 -18.22
CA ASP A 44 -7.15 -14.99 -18.70
C ASP A 44 -6.59 -16.06 -17.75
N GLY A 45 -7.49 -16.76 -17.05
CA GLY A 45 -7.12 -17.82 -16.10
C GLY A 45 -6.70 -17.33 -14.71
N VAL A 46 -6.76 -16.01 -14.44
CA VAL A 46 -6.57 -15.41 -13.12
C VAL A 46 -7.95 -15.10 -12.52
N MET A 47 -8.24 -15.69 -11.37
CA MET A 47 -9.47 -15.40 -10.60
C MET A 47 -9.27 -14.16 -9.73
N VAL A 48 -10.08 -13.13 -9.91
CA VAL A 48 -10.08 -11.93 -9.07
C VAL A 48 -11.30 -11.98 -8.17
N VAL A 49 -11.07 -12.01 -6.85
CA VAL A 49 -12.09 -12.00 -5.80
C VAL A 49 -12.15 -10.59 -5.23
N TYR A 50 -13.33 -9.96 -5.27
CA TYR A 50 -13.50 -8.55 -4.94
C TYR A 50 -14.74 -8.29 -4.08
N PRO A 51 -14.76 -7.22 -3.27
CA PRO A 51 -15.93 -6.84 -2.50
C PRO A 51 -17.13 -6.60 -3.43
N TYR A 52 -18.24 -7.28 -3.17
CA TYR A 52 -19.51 -7.11 -3.88
C TYR A 52 -20.22 -5.84 -3.39
N LEU A 53 -19.56 -4.70 -3.61
CA LEU A 53 -20.12 -3.37 -3.51
C LEU A 53 -19.97 -2.80 -4.93
N TYR A 54 -21.07 -2.36 -5.54
CA TYR A 54 -21.06 -1.74 -6.88
C TYR A 54 -20.32 -0.39 -6.83
N THR A 55 -18.99 -0.44 -6.70
CA THR A 55 -18.10 0.70 -6.86
C THR A 55 -17.61 0.73 -8.30
N SER A 56 -17.25 1.91 -8.80
CA SER A 56 -16.64 2.07 -10.13
C SER A 56 -15.30 1.34 -10.28
N GLU A 57 -14.70 0.94 -9.15
CA GLU A 57 -13.40 0.26 -9.10
C GLU A 57 -13.54 -1.23 -9.45
N PHE A 58 -14.63 -1.89 -9.04
CA PHE A 58 -14.82 -3.33 -9.24
C PHE A 58 -15.82 -3.64 -10.35
N THR A 59 -15.68 -2.96 -11.49
CA THR A 59 -16.37 -3.37 -12.72
C THR A 59 -15.57 -4.45 -13.44
N THR A 60 -16.25 -5.29 -14.24
CA THR A 60 -15.57 -6.28 -15.08
C THR A 60 -14.55 -5.64 -16.03
N GLU A 61 -14.84 -4.45 -16.56
CA GLU A 61 -13.92 -3.70 -17.44
C GLU A 61 -12.65 -3.31 -16.69
N THR A 62 -12.78 -2.65 -15.53
CA THR A 62 -11.65 -2.23 -14.69
C THR A 62 -10.80 -3.43 -14.25
N ILE A 63 -11.43 -4.53 -13.84
CA ILE A 63 -10.72 -5.75 -13.43
C ILE A 63 -9.99 -6.39 -14.61
N THR A 64 -10.60 -6.39 -15.79
CA THR A 64 -9.98 -6.93 -17.01
C THR A 64 -8.77 -6.10 -17.41
N GLU A 65 -8.89 -4.78 -17.43
CA GLU A 65 -7.78 -3.87 -17.69
C GLU A 65 -6.64 -4.05 -16.68
N PHE A 66 -6.96 -4.14 -15.39
CA PHE A 66 -6.00 -4.43 -14.33
C PHE A 66 -5.18 -5.71 -14.61
N ILE A 67 -5.84 -6.82 -14.96
CA ILE A 67 -5.15 -8.08 -15.27
C ILE A 67 -4.25 -7.92 -16.50
N HIS A 68 -4.77 -7.32 -17.58
CA HIS A 68 -3.98 -7.13 -18.81
C HIS A 68 -2.75 -6.24 -18.62
N ILE A 69 -2.85 -5.19 -17.78
CA ILE A 69 -1.74 -4.25 -17.54
C ILE A 69 -0.68 -4.88 -16.64
N HIS A 70 -1.08 -5.60 -15.59
CA HIS A 70 -0.16 -5.96 -14.51
C HIS A 70 0.33 -7.40 -14.54
N THR A 71 -0.37 -8.35 -15.18
CA THR A 71 0.11 -9.73 -15.20
C THR A 71 1.46 -9.84 -15.92
N GLY A 72 2.44 -10.41 -15.23
CA GLY A 72 3.82 -10.54 -15.71
C GLY A 72 4.72 -9.36 -15.32
N THR A 73 4.20 -8.35 -14.63
CA THR A 73 5.06 -7.35 -13.97
C THR A 73 5.58 -7.90 -12.64
N PRO A 74 6.63 -7.30 -12.05
CA PRO A 74 7.10 -7.70 -10.71
C PRO A 74 6.02 -7.60 -9.62
N ALA A 75 5.03 -6.71 -9.80
CA ALA A 75 3.94 -6.50 -8.85
C ALA A 75 2.81 -7.56 -8.97
N LEU A 76 2.71 -8.27 -10.10
CA LEU A 76 1.78 -9.38 -10.29
C LEU A 76 2.44 -10.46 -11.16
N ASP A 77 3.13 -11.40 -10.49
CA ASP A 77 3.88 -12.46 -11.17
C ASP A 77 2.96 -13.39 -11.98
N THR A 78 3.45 -13.94 -13.10
CA THR A 78 2.72 -14.92 -13.93
C THR A 78 2.31 -16.20 -13.20
N SER A 79 2.93 -16.53 -12.06
CA SER A 79 2.57 -17.67 -11.22
C SER A 79 1.28 -17.44 -10.43
N VAL A 80 0.84 -16.18 -10.28
CA VAL A 80 -0.38 -15.81 -9.58
C VAL A 80 -1.60 -16.23 -10.40
N LYS A 81 -2.44 -17.07 -9.78
CA LYS A 81 -3.70 -17.58 -10.34
C LYS A 81 -4.92 -16.97 -9.66
N THR A 82 -4.72 -16.30 -8.53
CA THR A 82 -5.81 -15.67 -7.79
C THR A 82 -5.38 -14.34 -7.20
N VAL A 83 -6.17 -13.29 -7.40
CA VAL A 83 -6.03 -12.00 -6.72
C VAL A 83 -7.20 -11.86 -5.75
N LEU A 84 -6.91 -11.70 -4.46
CA LEU A 84 -7.91 -11.55 -3.40
C LEU A 84 -7.87 -10.13 -2.86
N ILE A 85 -8.93 -9.38 -3.08
CA ILE A 85 -9.03 -7.99 -2.64
C ILE A 85 -9.71 -7.97 -1.27
N SER A 86 -8.97 -7.66 -0.22
CA SER A 86 -9.49 -7.56 1.14
C SER A 86 -9.47 -6.10 1.59
N PRO A 87 -10.63 -5.42 1.72
CA PRO A 87 -10.67 -4.03 2.13
C PRO A 87 -10.12 -3.89 3.55
N GLY A 88 -9.35 -2.82 3.80
CA GLY A 88 -8.66 -2.63 5.07
C GLY A 88 -9.60 -2.52 6.26
N ILE A 89 -9.50 -3.44 7.22
CA ILE A 89 -10.28 -3.44 8.46
C ILE A 89 -9.39 -3.00 9.65
N ASN A 90 -8.69 -1.85 9.54
CA ASN A 90 -7.72 -1.27 10.52
C ASN A 90 -6.24 -1.49 10.19
N ASN A 91 -5.84 -1.29 8.93
CA ASN A 91 -4.49 -1.66 8.53
C ASN A 91 -3.42 -0.60 8.85
N THR A 92 -2.31 -1.03 9.47
CA THR A 92 -1.19 -0.17 9.89
C THR A 92 0.14 -0.50 9.19
N SER A 93 0.18 -1.51 8.30
CA SER A 93 1.43 -2.01 7.70
C SER A 93 1.34 -2.20 6.17
N PRO A 94 2.41 -1.91 5.40
CA PRO A 94 2.49 -2.25 3.98
C PRO A 94 2.43 -3.76 3.72
N TYR A 95 2.79 -4.60 4.70
CA TYR A 95 2.80 -6.08 4.56
C TYR A 95 1.41 -6.72 4.51
N THR A 96 0.40 -5.96 4.90
CA THR A 96 -1.02 -6.34 4.92
C THR A 96 -1.81 -5.55 3.89
N TYR A 97 -1.16 -4.61 3.19
CA TYR A 97 -1.75 -3.84 2.09
C TYR A 97 -1.57 -4.56 0.74
N TYR A 98 -0.44 -5.22 0.59
CA TYR A 98 -0.07 -6.10 -0.52
C TYR A 98 0.55 -7.36 0.10
N ALA A 99 0.34 -8.54 -0.48
CA ALA A 99 1.08 -9.74 -0.11
C ALA A 99 1.02 -10.72 -1.27
N GLN A 100 2.16 -10.92 -1.94
CA GLN A 100 2.28 -11.91 -2.99
C GLN A 100 2.84 -13.22 -2.44
N PHE A 101 2.11 -14.30 -2.68
CA PHE A 101 2.48 -15.68 -2.38
C PHE A 101 2.83 -16.41 -3.69
N SER A 102 3.14 -17.72 -3.60
CA SER A 102 3.55 -18.51 -4.76
C SER A 102 2.50 -18.60 -5.89
N ASP A 103 1.22 -18.45 -5.55
CA ASP A 103 0.07 -18.72 -6.42
C ASP A 103 -1.04 -17.67 -6.33
N HIS A 104 -0.94 -16.72 -5.40
CA HIS A 104 -1.94 -15.69 -5.22
C HIS A 104 -1.37 -14.38 -4.71
N LEU A 105 -2.11 -13.31 -4.98
CA LEU A 105 -1.88 -11.97 -4.45
C LEU A 105 -3.03 -11.60 -3.52
N VAL A 106 -2.73 -11.00 -2.38
CA VAL A 106 -3.70 -10.30 -1.54
C VAL A 106 -3.44 -8.81 -1.62
N LEU A 107 -4.48 -8.02 -1.85
CA LEU A 107 -4.39 -6.57 -2.05
C LEU A 107 -5.57 -5.89 -1.36
N GLN A 108 -5.48 -4.60 -1.04
CA GLN A 108 -6.66 -3.84 -0.60
C GLN A 108 -7.38 -3.13 -1.73
N GLN A 109 -6.64 -2.69 -2.75
CA GLN A 109 -7.15 -1.84 -3.80
C GLN A 109 -6.41 -2.05 -5.12
N ILE A 110 -7.12 -2.41 -6.19
CA ILE A 110 -6.50 -2.76 -7.49
C ILE A 110 -5.80 -1.57 -8.16
N LEU A 111 -6.32 -0.36 -7.95
CA LEU A 111 -5.76 0.87 -8.51
C LEU A 111 -4.41 1.25 -7.89
N GLU A 112 -4.03 0.63 -6.76
CA GLU A 112 -2.82 0.96 -6.02
C GLU A 112 -1.76 -0.15 -6.05
N LEU A 113 -1.87 -1.12 -6.97
CA LEU A 113 -0.97 -2.26 -7.01
C LEU A 113 0.52 -1.86 -7.03
N GLU A 114 0.90 -0.96 -7.93
CA GLU A 114 2.29 -0.58 -8.12
C GLU A 114 2.85 0.20 -6.93
N SER A 115 2.07 1.12 -6.36
CA SER A 115 2.48 1.86 -5.15
C SER A 115 2.56 0.93 -3.94
N ALA A 116 1.62 -0.01 -3.81
CA ALA A 116 1.61 -1.01 -2.76
C ALA A 116 2.82 -1.95 -2.83
N TYR A 117 3.15 -2.45 -4.02
CA TYR A 117 4.33 -3.25 -4.27
C TYR A 117 5.61 -2.49 -3.93
N ARG A 118 5.78 -1.26 -4.44
CA ARG A 118 6.95 -0.42 -4.12
C ARG A 118 7.11 -0.18 -2.63
N ASN A 119 6.02 0.10 -1.92
CA ASN A 119 6.04 0.33 -0.47
C ASN A 119 6.55 -0.89 0.33
N GLN A 120 6.41 -2.12 -0.19
CA GLN A 120 6.98 -3.30 0.45
C GLN A 120 8.49 -3.44 0.31
N LEU A 121 9.06 -2.86 -0.75
CA LEU A 121 10.49 -2.91 -1.02
C LEU A 121 11.28 -1.97 -0.09
N VAL A 122 10.59 -1.00 0.53
CA VAL A 122 11.18 -0.02 1.43
C VAL A 122 11.09 -0.52 2.88
N ASP A 123 12.20 -0.36 3.62
CA ASP A 123 12.22 -0.65 5.05
C ASP A 123 11.13 0.16 5.78
N SER A 124 10.33 -0.49 6.62
CA SER A 124 9.19 0.15 7.30
C SER A 124 9.61 1.37 8.15
N ARG A 125 10.86 1.42 8.62
CA ARG A 125 11.41 2.57 9.35
C ARG A 125 11.72 3.78 8.48
N LYS A 126 11.75 3.61 7.17
CA LYS A 126 12.05 4.66 6.18
C LYS A 126 10.84 5.04 5.34
N LEU A 127 9.85 4.16 5.27
CA LEU A 127 8.72 4.25 4.35
C LEU A 127 8.01 5.62 4.32
N GLU A 128 7.70 6.21 5.49
CA GLU A 128 6.95 7.48 5.50
C GLU A 128 7.78 8.65 4.96
N LEU A 129 9.09 8.67 5.24
CA LEU A 129 9.99 9.66 4.64
C LEU A 129 10.24 9.37 3.16
N ASP A 130 10.33 8.10 2.77
CA ASP A 130 10.48 7.70 1.36
C ASP A 130 9.29 8.17 0.51
N LYS A 131 8.05 7.96 1.00
CA LYS A 131 6.84 8.49 0.37
C LYS A 131 6.86 10.02 0.28
N ALA A 132 7.28 10.69 1.35
CA ALA A 132 7.37 12.14 1.35
C ALA A 132 8.41 12.66 0.35
N TYR A 133 9.57 12.00 0.26
CA TYR A 133 10.64 12.32 -0.66
C TYR A 133 10.19 12.18 -2.12
N HIS A 134 9.62 11.03 -2.50
CA HIS A 134 9.16 10.82 -3.87
C HIS A 134 8.05 11.80 -4.26
N ARG A 135 7.08 12.04 -3.37
CA ARG A 135 6.03 13.05 -3.61
C ARG A 135 6.65 14.44 -3.86
N TYR A 136 7.62 14.83 -3.04
CA TYR A 136 8.29 16.11 -3.17
C TYR A 136 9.09 16.22 -4.46
N VAL A 137 9.87 15.20 -4.82
CA VAL A 137 10.70 15.21 -6.04
C VAL A 137 9.83 15.22 -7.30
N GLU A 138 8.66 14.59 -7.28
CA GLU A 138 7.71 14.58 -8.39
C GLU A 138 7.04 15.94 -8.61
N ASP A 139 6.61 16.62 -7.53
CA ASP A 139 5.97 17.93 -7.59
C ASP A 139 6.35 18.79 -6.36
N PRO A 140 7.52 19.47 -6.38
CA PRO A 140 7.99 20.26 -5.24
C PRO A 140 7.03 21.39 -4.88
N ASP A 141 6.57 22.13 -5.88
CA ASP A 141 5.71 23.31 -5.71
C ASP A 141 4.32 22.91 -5.20
N GLY A 142 3.70 21.89 -5.79
CA GLY A 142 2.41 21.39 -5.34
C GLY A 142 2.48 20.78 -3.94
N THR A 143 3.57 20.08 -3.62
CA THR A 143 3.81 19.52 -2.28
C THR A 143 3.95 20.63 -1.23
N ARG A 144 4.75 21.67 -1.51
CA ARG A 144 4.89 22.83 -0.61
C ARG A 144 3.57 23.56 -0.43
N LYS A 145 2.84 23.78 -1.53
CA LYS A 145 1.52 24.44 -1.49
C LYS A 145 0.53 23.65 -0.62
N LEU A 146 0.45 22.33 -0.81
CA LEU A 146 -0.44 21.47 -0.01
C LEU A 146 -0.16 21.58 1.49
N ILE A 147 1.12 21.57 1.88
CA ILE A 147 1.50 21.69 3.29
C ILE A 147 1.18 23.08 3.84
N ASN A 148 1.46 24.14 3.09
CA ASN A 148 1.11 25.51 3.50
C ASN A 148 -0.41 25.67 3.66
N ASP A 149 -1.20 25.18 2.71
CA ASP A 149 -2.67 25.22 2.79
C ASP A 149 -3.20 24.43 4.00
N ASN A 150 -2.56 23.30 4.35
CA ASN A 150 -2.89 22.55 5.56
C ASN A 150 -2.58 23.34 6.83
N LEU A 151 -1.42 23.98 6.91
CA LEU A 151 -1.01 24.80 8.05
C LEU A 151 -1.95 26.00 8.24
N GLU A 152 -2.30 26.71 7.17
CA GLU A 152 -3.25 27.83 7.24
C GLU A 152 -4.65 27.36 7.65
N ARG A 153 -5.10 26.19 7.17
CA ARG A 153 -6.36 25.59 7.63
C ARG A 153 -6.35 25.27 9.13
N ARG A 154 -5.24 24.74 9.65
CA ARG A 154 -5.09 24.45 11.10
C ARG A 154 -5.08 25.72 11.93
N LYS A 155 -4.31 26.74 11.53
CA LYS A 155 -4.31 28.07 12.19
C LYS A 155 -5.71 28.65 12.28
N LYS A 156 -6.49 28.56 11.20
CA LYS A 156 -7.86 29.07 11.17
C LYS A 156 -8.82 28.25 12.04
N ALA A 157 -8.65 26.93 12.08
CA ALA A 157 -9.50 26.05 12.88
C ALA A 157 -9.19 26.13 14.38
N PHE A 158 -7.94 26.39 14.75
CA PHE A 158 -7.44 26.40 16.12
C PHE A 158 -6.56 27.64 16.40
N PRO A 159 -7.14 28.86 16.39
CA PRO A 159 -6.38 30.10 16.44
C PRO A 159 -5.62 30.34 17.75
N ASP A 160 -6.12 29.81 18.86
CA ASP A 160 -5.53 29.97 20.20
C ASP A 160 -4.65 28.76 20.62
N MET A 161 -4.49 27.78 19.72
CA MET A 161 -3.69 26.58 19.99
C MET A 161 -2.28 26.76 19.43
N ASP A 162 -1.28 26.52 20.28
CA ASP A 162 0.12 26.45 19.86
C ASP A 162 0.26 25.39 18.73
N PRO A 163 1.04 25.65 17.66
CA PRO A 163 1.37 24.65 16.65
C PRO A 163 1.82 23.29 17.21
N GLU A 164 2.50 23.25 18.35
CA GLU A 164 2.87 21.98 19.02
C GLU A 164 1.64 21.19 19.53
N GLY A 165 0.52 21.87 19.77
CA GLY A 165 -0.75 21.28 20.19
C GLY A 165 -1.57 20.66 19.06
N TRP A 166 -1.22 20.88 17.78
CA TRP A 166 -1.95 20.31 16.63
C TRP A 166 -1.67 18.82 16.39
N GLY A 167 -0.80 18.23 17.22
CA GLY A 167 -0.32 16.88 17.06
C GLY A 167 0.98 16.83 16.27
N GLU A 168 1.44 15.61 16.04
CA GLU A 168 2.74 15.39 15.43
C GLU A 168 2.75 15.76 13.94
N PRO A 169 3.76 16.52 13.45
CA PRO A 169 3.91 16.80 12.03
C PRO A 169 4.07 15.53 11.19
N SER A 170 3.54 15.57 9.97
CA SER A 170 3.72 14.52 8.97
C SER A 170 5.16 14.43 8.48
N ALA A 171 5.53 13.29 7.87
CA ALA A 171 6.85 13.12 7.25
C ALA A 171 7.13 14.17 6.15
N THR A 172 6.09 14.60 5.41
CA THR A 172 6.22 15.67 4.42
C THR A 172 6.50 17.03 5.06
N GLU A 173 5.88 17.34 6.20
CA GLU A 173 6.18 18.58 6.95
C GLU A 173 7.61 18.58 7.50
N TYR A 174 8.06 17.45 8.06
CA TYR A 174 9.45 17.30 8.50
C TYR A 174 10.44 17.42 7.34
N LEU A 175 10.13 16.82 6.18
CA LEU A 175 10.96 16.94 4.99
C LEU A 175 11.09 18.39 4.54
N ILE A 176 9.98 19.10 4.36
CA ILE A 176 10.01 20.51 3.93
C ILE A 176 10.85 21.35 4.89
N LYS A 177 10.62 21.21 6.20
CA LYS A 177 11.41 21.92 7.21
C LYS A 177 12.90 21.59 7.11
N TYR A 178 13.24 20.32 6.93
CA TYR A 178 14.62 19.89 6.77
C TYR A 178 15.27 20.51 5.52
N LEU A 179 14.55 20.54 4.39
CA LEU A 179 15.04 21.16 3.16
C LEU A 179 15.21 22.68 3.29
N ASP A 180 14.30 23.35 4.01
CA ASP A 180 14.39 24.80 4.27
C ASP A 180 15.57 25.13 5.19
N ASP A 181 15.85 24.30 6.19
CA ASP A 181 16.97 24.47 7.13
C ASP A 181 18.35 24.14 6.49
N TYR A 182 18.46 23.06 5.70
CA TYR A 182 19.72 22.58 5.11
C TYR A 182 20.03 23.09 3.71
N GLY A 183 19.05 23.71 3.05
CA GLY A 183 19.08 24.01 1.63
C GLY A 183 18.61 22.82 0.79
N GLU A 184 17.66 23.09 -0.11
CA GLU A 184 16.89 22.09 -0.84
C GLU A 184 17.75 21.05 -1.57
N ASN A 185 18.72 21.49 -2.38
CA ASN A 185 19.58 20.59 -3.14
C ASN A 185 20.40 19.66 -2.23
N ASN A 186 21.04 20.21 -1.20
CA ASN A 186 21.87 19.42 -0.29
C ASN A 186 21.02 18.49 0.58
N GLY A 187 19.87 18.97 1.03
CA GLY A 187 18.93 18.20 1.83
C GLY A 187 18.37 17.01 1.05
N LEU A 188 17.98 17.20 -0.21
CA LEU A 188 17.50 16.12 -1.07
C LEU A 188 18.56 15.05 -1.31
N VAL A 189 19.82 15.43 -1.52
CA VAL A 189 20.93 14.48 -1.64
C VAL A 189 21.11 13.66 -0.36
N LYS A 190 21.18 14.32 0.81
CA LYS A 190 21.31 13.62 2.10
C LYS A 190 20.15 12.65 2.36
N VAL A 191 18.91 13.08 2.09
CA VAL A 191 17.73 12.22 2.24
C VAL A 191 17.81 11.03 1.28
N SER A 192 18.19 11.26 0.02
CA SER A 192 18.35 10.19 -0.98
C SER A 192 19.40 9.15 -0.56
N ASP A 193 20.56 9.60 -0.07
CA ASP A 193 21.63 8.73 0.44
C ASP A 193 21.14 7.90 1.63
N TYR A 194 20.44 8.53 2.58
CA TYR A 194 19.85 7.85 3.73
C TYR A 194 18.82 6.79 3.31
N LEU A 195 17.93 7.11 2.38
CA LEU A 195 16.89 6.18 1.91
C LEU A 195 17.50 5.00 1.14
N SER A 196 18.55 5.25 0.37
CA SER A 196 19.24 4.25 -0.45
C SER A 196 20.13 3.29 0.37
N ASP A 197 20.62 3.72 1.54
CA ASP A 197 21.46 2.89 2.40
C ASP A 197 20.67 1.77 3.10
N LYS A 198 20.76 0.55 2.56
CA LYS A 198 20.09 -0.64 3.12
C LYS A 198 20.68 -1.11 4.46
N THR A 199 21.86 -0.65 4.84
CA THR A 199 22.53 -1.00 6.10
C THR A 199 22.12 -0.06 7.22
N ASN A 200 21.77 1.18 6.91
CA ASN A 200 21.29 2.16 7.89
C ASN A 200 19.92 1.76 8.42
N ARG A 201 19.85 1.58 9.74
CA ARG A 201 18.68 1.11 10.51
C ARG A 201 18.02 2.21 11.35
N THR A 202 18.53 3.44 11.27
CA THR A 202 17.99 4.61 11.97
C THR A 202 16.54 4.83 11.53
N TYR A 203 15.68 5.26 12.45
CA TYR A 203 14.31 5.61 12.13
C TYR A 203 14.27 6.97 11.45
N TRP A 204 13.38 7.15 10.46
CA TRP A 204 13.39 8.36 9.63
C TRP A 204 13.22 9.66 10.42
N LYS A 205 12.46 9.64 11.53
CA LYS A 205 12.32 10.83 12.39
C LYS A 205 13.65 11.19 13.04
N ASP A 206 14.36 10.20 13.57
CA ASP A 206 15.67 10.42 14.17
C ASP A 206 16.66 10.95 13.14
N PHE A 207 16.62 10.45 11.90
CA PHE A 207 17.46 10.97 10.81
C PHE A 207 17.14 12.42 10.47
N ILE A 208 15.86 12.76 10.29
CA ILE A 208 15.46 14.08 9.79
C ILE A 208 15.50 15.17 10.86
N GLN A 209 15.45 14.77 12.14
CA GLN A 209 15.55 15.67 13.28
C GLN A 209 16.97 15.81 13.81
N ASN A 210 17.83 14.79 13.66
CA ASN A 210 19.24 14.90 14.06
C ASN A 210 20.04 15.63 12.98
N ARG A 211 20.72 16.68 13.42
CA ARG A 211 21.22 17.76 12.58
C ARG A 211 22.71 17.64 12.21
N ASP A 212 23.28 16.44 12.27
CA ASP A 212 24.72 16.25 12.04
C ASP A 212 25.09 16.16 10.53
#